data_AF-A0A3P6R370-F1
#
_entry.id   AF-A0A3P6R370-F1
#
_cell.length_a   1.000
_cell.length_b   1.000
_cell.length_c   1.000
_cell.angle_alpha   90.00
_cell.angle_beta   90.00
_cell.angle_gamma   90.00
#
_symmetry.space_group_name_H-M   'P 1'
#
loop_
_entity.id
_entity.type
_entity.pdbx_description
1 polymer ?
#
loop_
_entity_poly.entity_id
_entity_poly.type
_entity_poly.pdbx_seq_one_letter_code
_entity_poly.pdbx_strand_id
1 'polypeptide(L)'
;MTAAMVKIVAHACPGPCFVEKSEQSSLEPPSAHIPHLSMLFDSFLNYQICLLIYHVERSESPSAIMEKFELALENYSKFSFAAMIEYDCMMKAVSLFRYQRMYVEMEVGFRRKCSFFARLGVLFRLQIGEGEQRTPQDYRVVYPVLYRTLPGYGIKENVREVPQDDVLKGPVQLQIKALHEVYTAASRAELYEAAIRHLCHLIQVYYDDMDPQLANRLFDDLQNLVRIKGSPPQLNQRISVPVGNIILPSIQLTRFPEVSDPILCPLPPHLAPNVLYPKSGQPQLFIYSPFQQKKLSTEIFWVVDCACEVSILVYNCRPYELVVRELCLLADGCVFESVPVRLILPAANEGAAPARIKLIGVPRQSIRTFRTPGLLTITGYCCEVFGVKNVCKLYGPKGPLKVEVLPSLAVMQLVSSLPRAPIEEDQNDHNAEITVYSGQL
;
A
#
# COMPACT_ATOMS: atom_id res chain seq x y z
N MET A 1 17.14 50.90 26.58
CA MET A 1 15.83 50.91 25.90
C MET A 1 14.93 49.92 26.59
N THR A 2 13.77 50.43 27.02
CA THR A 2 12.77 49.89 27.95
C THR A 2 12.13 48.57 27.53
N ALA A 3 12.12 47.58 28.44
CA ALA A 3 11.18 46.48 28.43
C ALA A 3 10.09 46.77 29.47
N ALA A 4 8.83 46.86 29.03
CA ALA A 4 7.69 47.14 29.88
C ALA A 4 7.28 45.88 30.67
N MET A 5 7.32 45.98 32.00
CA MET A 5 6.66 45.06 32.93
C MET A 5 5.16 45.39 32.96
N VAL A 6 4.31 44.44 32.59
CA VAL A 6 2.88 44.51 32.89
C VAL A 6 2.65 43.83 34.23
N LYS A 7 2.28 44.63 35.24
CA LYS A 7 1.94 44.20 36.59
C LYS A 7 0.43 43.95 36.64
N ILE A 8 0.01 42.69 36.76
CA ILE A 8 -1.39 42.34 37.03
C ILE A 8 -1.54 42.21 38.55
N VAL A 9 -2.30 43.12 39.15
CA VAL A 9 -2.66 43.10 40.58
C VAL A 9 -3.96 42.32 40.72
N ALA A 10 -3.92 41.18 41.40
CA ALA A 10 -5.12 40.45 41.79
C ALA A 10 -5.66 41.01 43.12
N HIS A 11 -6.85 41.59 43.10
CA HIS A 11 -7.59 41.94 44.30
C HIS A 11 -8.30 40.69 44.85
N ALA A 12 -8.03 40.35 46.11
CA ALA A 12 -8.76 39.33 46.84
C ALA A 12 -10.13 39.86 47.30
N CYS A 13 -11.21 39.14 46.98
CA CYS A 13 -12.51 39.30 47.63
C CYS A 13 -12.66 38.24 48.75
N PRO A 14 -13.19 38.61 49.93
CA PRO A 14 -13.34 37.69 51.05
C PRO A 14 -14.64 36.86 50.89
N GLY A 15 -14.55 35.55 51.14
CA GLY A 15 -15.71 34.66 51.13
C GLY A 15 -16.55 34.75 52.43
N PRO A 16 -17.86 34.40 52.39
CA PRO A 16 -18.66 34.25 53.60
C PRO A 16 -18.60 32.80 54.12
N CYS A 17 -18.43 32.67 55.44
CA CYS A 17 -18.54 31.42 56.21
C CYS A 17 -20.02 31.10 56.54
N PHE A 18 -20.44 29.83 56.42
CA PHE A 18 -21.60 29.21 57.12
C PHE A 18 -21.37 27.68 57.13
N VAL A 19 -20.99 27.04 58.24
CA VAL A 19 -21.79 26.49 59.39
C VAL A 19 -22.86 25.47 58.96
N GLU A 20 -22.60 24.20 59.31
CA GLU A 20 -23.46 23.02 59.15
C GLU A 20 -24.75 23.09 59.98
N LYS A 21 -25.87 22.62 59.40
CA LYS A 21 -26.94 21.94 60.15
C LYS A 21 -27.55 20.80 59.31
N SER A 22 -27.66 19.67 59.97
CA SER A 22 -28.33 18.42 59.57
C SER A 22 -29.85 18.51 59.67
N GLU A 23 -30.60 17.87 58.76
CA GLU A 23 -31.84 17.12 59.07
C GLU A 23 -32.39 16.35 57.85
N GLN A 24 -32.97 15.18 58.14
CA GLN A 24 -33.56 14.20 57.20
C GLN A 24 -35.00 14.59 56.79
N SER A 25 -35.39 14.37 55.52
CA SER A 25 -36.74 13.86 55.18
C SER A 25 -36.88 13.48 53.70
N SER A 26 -37.73 12.48 53.48
CA SER A 26 -38.18 11.81 52.24
C SER A 26 -39.06 12.67 51.31
N LEU A 27 -39.00 12.48 49.98
CA LEU A 27 -40.14 12.38 49.02
C LEU A 27 -39.67 12.42 47.54
N GLU A 28 -40.49 11.84 46.66
CA GLU A 28 -40.40 11.54 45.20
C GLU A 28 -39.82 12.62 44.25
N PRO A 29 -39.43 12.26 42.99
CA PRO A 29 -38.66 13.13 42.11
C PRO A 29 -39.55 14.07 41.29
N PRO A 30 -39.21 15.37 41.16
CA PRO A 30 -39.68 16.19 40.07
C PRO A 30 -38.57 16.32 39.01
N SER A 31 -38.96 16.08 37.76
CA SER A 31 -38.25 16.54 36.58
C SER A 31 -37.99 18.04 36.66
N ALA A 32 -36.72 18.46 36.67
CA ALA A 32 -36.33 19.84 36.44
C ALA A 32 -34.91 19.92 35.88
N HIS A 33 -34.75 20.69 34.79
CA HIS A 33 -33.47 21.22 34.33
C HIS A 33 -32.69 21.84 35.50
N ILE A 34 -31.42 21.47 35.69
CA ILE A 34 -30.55 22.04 36.73
C ILE A 34 -29.36 22.76 36.06
N PRO A 35 -29.40 24.10 35.90
CA PRO A 35 -28.24 24.91 35.49
C PRO A 35 -27.13 24.97 36.56
N HIS A 36 -27.45 24.55 37.79
CA HIS A 36 -26.61 24.70 38.98
C HIS A 36 -25.42 23.73 39.07
N LEU A 37 -25.44 22.61 38.31
CA LEU A 37 -24.34 21.65 38.27
C LEU A 37 -23.13 22.18 37.50
N SER A 38 -23.33 23.07 36.51
CA SER A 38 -22.23 23.67 35.73
C SER A 38 -21.36 24.61 36.57
N MET A 39 -21.96 25.50 37.37
CA MET A 39 -21.21 26.41 38.24
C MET A 39 -20.49 25.70 39.38
N LEU A 40 -21.11 24.66 39.94
CA LEU A 40 -20.47 23.82 40.96
C LEU A 40 -19.31 23.01 40.37
N PHE A 41 -19.44 22.52 39.12
CA PHE A 41 -18.33 21.91 38.39
C PHE A 41 -17.21 22.91 38.11
N ASP A 42 -17.50 24.12 37.63
CA ASP A 42 -16.49 25.14 37.31
C ASP A 42 -15.73 25.63 38.55
N SER A 43 -16.41 25.69 39.70
CA SER A 43 -15.79 26.08 40.97
C SER A 43 -14.94 24.96 41.58
N PHE A 44 -15.40 23.72 41.48
CA PHE A 44 -14.65 22.54 41.92
C PHE A 44 -13.44 22.25 41.02
N LEU A 45 -13.58 22.46 39.70
CA LEU A 45 -12.48 22.34 38.73
C LEU A 45 -11.41 23.42 38.96
N ASN A 46 -11.81 24.69 39.17
CA ASN A 46 -10.86 25.76 39.49
C ASN A 46 -10.12 25.49 40.80
N TYR A 47 -10.80 24.95 41.82
CA TYR A 47 -10.17 24.59 43.10
C TYR A 47 -9.17 23.44 42.95
N GLN A 48 -9.53 22.37 42.23
CA GLN A 48 -8.64 21.22 41.97
C GLN A 48 -7.45 21.61 41.09
N ILE A 49 -7.66 22.50 40.10
CA ILE A 49 -6.62 23.04 39.23
C ILE A 49 -5.68 23.97 40.00
N CYS A 50 -6.20 24.84 40.89
CA CYS A 50 -5.39 25.65 41.79
C CYS A 50 -4.58 24.82 42.79
N LEU A 51 -5.13 23.72 43.30
CA LEU A 51 -4.41 22.74 44.14
C LEU A 51 -3.31 22.01 43.36
N LEU A 52 -3.56 21.65 42.10
CA LEU A 52 -2.55 21.08 41.21
C LEU A 52 -1.45 22.09 40.86
N ILE A 53 -1.79 23.36 40.64
CA ILE A 53 -0.83 24.46 40.44
C ILE A 53 0.02 24.67 41.70
N TYR A 54 -0.61 24.65 42.88
CA TYR A 54 0.07 24.75 44.18
C TYR A 54 1.03 23.57 44.44
N HIS A 55 0.73 22.38 43.91
CA HIS A 55 1.64 21.23 43.95
C HIS A 55 2.72 21.24 42.87
N VAL A 56 2.47 21.83 41.69
CA VAL A 56 3.47 22.00 40.61
C VAL A 56 4.57 22.99 40.98
N GLU A 57 4.27 24.03 41.78
CA GLU A 57 5.30 24.91 42.35
C GLU A 57 6.12 24.24 43.46
N ARG A 58 5.71 23.05 43.92
CA ARG A 58 6.36 22.30 45.00
C ARG A 58 6.86 20.93 44.53
N SER A 59 8.00 20.96 43.83
CA SER A 59 8.96 19.85 43.74
C SER A 59 8.40 18.45 43.44
N GLU A 60 7.59 18.28 42.39
CA GLU A 60 7.36 16.95 41.80
C GLU A 60 8.27 16.74 40.59
N SER A 61 8.81 15.52 40.44
CA SER A 61 9.60 15.19 39.27
C SER A 61 8.73 15.28 38.00
N PRO A 62 9.26 15.75 36.86
CA PRO A 62 8.51 15.84 35.60
C PRO A 62 7.78 14.55 35.19
N SER A 63 8.31 13.39 35.56
CA SER A 63 7.71 12.08 35.31
C SER A 63 6.41 11.87 36.09
N ALA A 64 6.36 12.28 37.36
CA ALA A 64 5.16 12.16 38.20
C ALA A 64 4.05 13.10 37.71
N ILE A 65 4.44 14.26 37.18
CA ILE A 65 3.51 15.22 36.56
C ILE A 65 2.90 14.62 35.29
N MET A 66 3.72 13.97 34.44
CA MET A 66 3.24 13.31 33.22
C MET A 66 2.29 12.13 33.51
N GLU A 67 2.61 11.30 34.50
CA GLU A 67 1.75 10.19 34.91
C GLU A 67 0.36 10.67 35.40
N LYS A 68 0.32 11.78 36.15
CA LYS A 68 -0.93 12.42 36.55
C LYS A 68 -1.70 13.01 35.38
N PHE A 69 -1.01 13.54 34.35
CA PHE A 69 -1.67 14.02 33.13
C PHE A 69 -2.23 12.87 32.29
N GLU A 70 -1.52 11.76 32.18
CA GLU A 70 -2.01 10.56 31.48
C GLU A 70 -3.26 10.00 32.16
N LEU A 71 -3.24 9.89 33.48
CA LEU A 71 -4.39 9.47 34.28
C LEU A 71 -5.57 10.45 34.16
N ALA A 72 -5.30 11.76 34.11
CA ALA A 72 -6.33 12.76 33.87
C ALA A 72 -6.98 12.57 32.49
N LEU A 73 -6.18 12.42 31.43
CA LEU A 73 -6.68 12.17 30.07
C LEU A 73 -7.49 10.87 29.98
N GLU A 74 -7.05 9.81 30.65
CA GLU A 74 -7.78 8.53 30.71
C GLU A 74 -9.14 8.69 31.40
N ASN A 75 -9.20 9.47 32.48
CA ASN A 75 -10.45 9.76 33.19
C ASN A 75 -11.40 10.68 32.40
N TYR A 76 -10.86 11.66 31.68
CA TYR A 76 -11.65 12.61 30.88
C TYR A 76 -12.14 12.03 29.56
N SER A 77 -11.48 10.99 29.02
CA SER A 77 -11.89 10.26 27.81
C SER A 77 -13.33 9.69 27.87
N LYS A 78 -13.91 9.62 29.08
CA LYS A 78 -15.26 9.10 29.35
C LYS A 78 -16.38 10.13 29.16
N PHE A 79 -16.07 11.41 28.95
CA PHE A 79 -17.06 12.48 28.87
C PHE A 79 -17.06 13.21 27.51
N SER A 80 -18.23 13.33 26.89
CA SER A 80 -18.44 13.87 25.54
C SER A 80 -18.18 15.38 25.39
N PHE A 81 -17.94 16.12 26.49
CA PHE A 81 -17.64 17.55 26.52
C PHE A 81 -16.18 17.89 26.93
N ALA A 82 -15.30 16.89 26.97
CA ALA A 82 -13.92 17.02 27.48
C ALA A 82 -12.93 17.81 26.60
N ALA A 83 -13.34 18.31 25.43
CA ALA A 83 -12.43 18.90 24.45
C ALA A 83 -11.61 20.10 24.97
N MET A 84 -12.18 20.92 25.86
CA MET A 84 -11.48 22.07 26.45
C MET A 84 -10.45 21.65 27.51
N ILE A 85 -10.78 20.66 28.34
CA ILE A 85 -9.88 20.11 29.36
C ILE A 85 -8.73 19.35 28.69
N GLU A 86 -9.03 18.58 27.65
CA GLU A 86 -8.01 17.90 26.85
C GLU A 86 -7.08 18.91 26.15
N TYR A 87 -7.62 20.03 25.65
CA TYR A 87 -6.82 21.11 25.07
C TYR A 87 -5.90 21.78 26.09
N ASP A 88 -6.39 22.11 27.29
CA ASP A 88 -5.57 22.74 28.34
C ASP A 88 -4.50 21.80 28.90
N CYS A 89 -4.83 20.52 29.11
CA CYS A 89 -3.85 19.49 29.46
C CYS A 89 -2.80 19.32 28.35
N MET A 90 -3.22 19.40 27.08
CA MET A 90 -2.34 19.32 25.91
C MET A 90 -1.37 20.50 25.87
N MET A 91 -1.85 21.75 26.01
CA MET A 91 -1.00 22.94 25.99
C MET A 91 0.02 22.96 27.14
N LYS A 92 -0.34 22.40 28.29
CA LYS A 92 0.58 22.21 29.42
C LYS A 92 1.60 21.10 29.17
N ALA A 93 1.20 19.98 28.56
CA ALA A 93 2.13 18.93 28.14
C ALA A 93 3.13 19.41 27.07
N VAL A 94 2.71 20.24 26.09
CA VAL A 94 3.64 20.89 25.13
C VAL A 94 4.70 21.70 25.86
N SER A 95 4.29 22.47 26.86
CA SER A 95 5.20 23.33 27.62
C SER A 95 6.24 22.51 28.38
N LEU A 96 5.85 21.34 28.89
CA LEU A 96 6.71 20.43 29.65
C LEU A 96 7.67 19.64 28.75
N PHE A 97 7.20 19.11 27.62
CA PHE A 97 8.06 18.46 26.62
C PHE A 97 9.06 19.43 25.98
N ARG A 98 8.65 20.69 25.75
CA ARG A 98 9.55 21.76 25.30
C ARG A 98 10.64 22.04 26.34
N TYR A 99 10.30 22.02 27.63
CA TYR A 99 11.25 22.21 28.73
C TYR A 99 12.25 21.04 28.85
N GLN A 100 11.80 19.81 28.62
CA GLN A 100 12.63 18.60 28.69
C GLN A 100 13.41 18.26 27.40
N ARG A 101 13.25 19.05 26.33
CA ARG A 101 13.87 18.82 25.00
C ARG A 101 13.50 17.47 24.35
N MET A 102 12.35 16.89 24.71
CA MET A 102 11.83 15.61 24.20
C MET A 102 10.96 15.82 22.95
N TYR A 103 11.54 16.45 21.93
CA TYR A 103 10.78 16.96 20.77
C TYR A 103 10.18 15.86 19.88
N VAL A 104 10.81 14.69 19.79
CA VAL A 104 10.36 13.59 18.92
C VAL A 104 9.10 12.90 19.48
N GLU A 105 9.07 12.61 20.77
CA GLU A 105 7.90 12.01 21.45
C GLU A 105 6.72 12.99 21.49
N MET A 106 7.01 14.28 21.68
CA MET A 106 6.05 15.37 21.52
C MET A 106 5.49 15.42 20.09
N GLU A 107 6.30 15.31 19.04
CA GLU A 107 5.75 15.33 17.67
C GLU A 107 4.83 14.14 17.37
N VAL A 108 5.16 12.93 17.85
CA VAL A 108 4.37 11.71 17.56
C VAL A 108 3.06 11.67 18.36
N GLY A 109 3.10 11.92 19.68
CA GLY A 109 1.90 11.88 20.52
C GLY A 109 0.88 12.97 20.15
N PHE A 110 1.36 14.14 19.75
CA PHE A 110 0.50 15.25 19.35
C PHE A 110 -0.08 15.05 17.94
N ARG A 111 0.65 14.42 17.01
CA ARG A 111 0.10 14.06 15.69
C ARG A 111 -1.14 13.17 15.78
N ARG A 112 -1.15 12.18 16.69
CA ARG A 112 -2.31 11.31 16.90
C ARG A 112 -3.50 12.06 17.50
N LYS A 113 -3.26 12.93 18.48
CA LYS A 113 -4.31 13.78 19.10
C LYS A 113 -4.87 14.81 18.12
N CYS A 114 -4.02 15.52 17.37
CA CYS A 114 -4.45 16.44 16.32
C CYS A 114 -5.30 15.72 15.26
N SER A 115 -4.89 14.51 14.87
CA SER A 115 -5.63 13.67 13.93
C SER A 115 -6.99 13.23 14.47
N PHE A 116 -7.06 12.92 15.77
CA PHE A 116 -8.32 12.62 16.46
C PHE A 116 -9.28 13.81 16.47
N PHE A 117 -8.84 14.99 16.92
CA PHE A 117 -9.68 16.18 16.94
C PHE A 117 -10.10 16.65 15.54
N ALA A 118 -9.22 16.48 14.54
CA ALA A 118 -9.58 16.77 13.15
C ALA A 118 -10.70 15.84 12.64
N ARG A 119 -10.62 14.53 12.93
CA ARG A 119 -11.72 13.58 12.61
C ARG A 119 -13.00 13.89 13.38
N LEU A 120 -12.89 14.27 14.65
CA LEU A 120 -14.04 14.68 15.47
C LEU A 120 -14.69 15.96 14.91
N GLY A 121 -13.88 16.94 14.48
CA GLY A 121 -14.36 18.14 13.80
C GLY A 121 -15.08 17.83 12.48
N VAL A 122 -14.62 16.83 11.74
CA VAL A 122 -15.33 16.33 10.55
C VAL A 122 -16.68 15.71 10.92
N LEU A 123 -16.77 14.93 12.00
CA LEU A 123 -18.03 14.37 12.48
C LEU A 123 -19.05 15.47 12.80
N PHE A 124 -18.64 16.49 13.56
CA PHE A 124 -19.51 17.63 13.88
C PHE A 124 -19.88 18.45 12.65
N ARG A 125 -18.96 18.64 11.71
CA ARG A 125 -19.26 19.35 10.45
C ARG A 125 -20.26 18.59 9.58
N LEU A 126 -20.16 17.28 9.57
CA LEU A 126 -21.11 16.42 8.87
C LEU A 126 -22.40 16.23 9.68
N GLN A 127 -22.50 16.68 10.93
CA GLN A 127 -23.74 16.57 11.68
C GLN A 127 -24.79 17.48 11.05
N ILE A 128 -25.93 16.90 10.68
CA ILE A 128 -27.03 17.61 10.04
C ILE A 128 -28.18 17.71 11.05
N GLY A 129 -28.92 18.83 11.04
CA GLY A 129 -30.21 18.95 11.71
C GLY A 129 -31.30 18.06 11.08
N GLU A 130 -32.43 17.91 11.76
CA GLU A 130 -33.54 17.07 11.27
C GLU A 130 -34.06 17.56 9.91
N GLY A 131 -34.06 16.66 8.91
CA GLY A 131 -34.69 16.88 7.59
C GLY A 131 -33.75 17.25 6.43
N GLU A 132 -32.48 17.56 6.68
CA GLU A 132 -31.51 17.90 5.64
C GLU A 132 -30.70 16.66 5.17
N GLN A 133 -30.20 16.69 3.92
CA GLN A 133 -29.37 15.64 3.33
C GLN A 133 -27.98 16.17 2.99
N ARG A 134 -26.93 15.38 3.27
CA ARG A 134 -25.56 15.70 2.87
C ARG A 134 -25.43 15.69 1.36
N THR A 135 -24.74 16.69 0.84
CA THR A 135 -24.38 16.81 -0.57
C THR A 135 -22.96 16.31 -0.82
N PRO A 136 -22.58 15.98 -2.08
CA PRO A 136 -21.20 15.67 -2.43
C PRO A 136 -20.22 16.79 -2.07
N GLN A 137 -20.67 18.05 -2.08
CA GLN A 137 -19.85 19.20 -1.75
C GLN A 137 -19.42 19.21 -0.27
N ASP A 138 -20.29 18.74 0.64
CA ASP A 138 -19.95 18.62 2.06
C ASP A 138 -18.78 17.66 2.26
N TYR A 139 -18.79 16.54 1.53
CA TYR A 139 -17.73 15.55 1.55
C TYR A 139 -16.43 16.04 0.91
N ARG A 140 -16.51 16.87 -0.15
CA ARG A 140 -15.34 17.50 -0.76
C ARG A 140 -14.57 18.41 0.19
N VAL A 141 -15.25 19.03 1.15
CA VAL A 141 -14.61 19.88 2.16
C VAL A 141 -13.94 19.06 3.26
N VAL A 142 -14.55 17.96 3.69
CA VAL A 142 -14.00 17.15 4.79
C VAL A 142 -12.96 16.13 4.35
N TYR A 143 -13.01 15.65 3.10
CA TYR A 143 -12.07 14.67 2.57
C TYR A 143 -10.61 15.07 2.78
N PRO A 144 -10.17 16.32 2.46
CA PRO A 144 -8.79 16.72 2.65
C PRO A 144 -8.36 16.79 4.13
N VAL A 145 -9.31 17.01 5.04
CA VAL A 145 -9.04 17.00 6.49
C VAL A 145 -8.80 15.57 6.93
N LEU A 146 -9.72 14.65 6.59
CA LEU A 146 -9.60 13.23 6.92
C LEU A 146 -8.31 12.61 6.36
N TYR A 147 -7.97 12.88 5.09
CA TYR A 147 -6.76 12.36 4.47
C TYR A 147 -5.49 12.75 5.23
N ARG A 148 -5.40 14.02 5.68
CA ARG A 148 -4.25 14.52 6.46
C ARG A 148 -4.13 13.92 7.86
N THR A 149 -5.17 13.23 8.35
CA THR A 149 -5.12 12.54 9.65
C THR A 149 -4.45 11.17 9.58
N LEU A 150 -4.31 10.58 8.38
CA LEU A 150 -3.76 9.23 8.19
C LEU A 150 -2.36 9.05 8.80
N PRO A 151 -1.39 9.99 8.62
CA PRO A 151 -0.06 9.85 9.23
C PRO A 151 -0.09 9.84 10.77
N GLY A 152 -1.05 10.52 11.40
CA GLY A 152 -1.20 10.51 12.86
C GLY A 152 -1.70 9.17 13.42
N TYR A 153 -2.24 8.29 12.58
CA TYR A 153 -2.57 6.91 12.92
C TYR A 153 -1.49 5.91 12.50
N GLY A 154 -0.36 6.37 11.97
CA GLY A 154 0.72 5.51 11.47
C GLY A 154 0.45 4.94 10.07
N ILE A 155 -0.56 5.44 9.37
CA ILE A 155 -0.88 5.01 8.00
C ILE A 155 0.02 5.79 7.04
N LYS A 156 0.92 5.08 6.37
CA LYS A 156 1.87 5.68 5.43
C LYS A 156 1.26 5.82 4.05
N GLU A 157 1.54 6.92 3.37
CA GLU A 157 1.06 7.15 2.00
C GLU A 157 1.68 6.16 0.99
N ASN A 158 2.97 5.80 1.15
CA ASN A 158 3.65 4.84 0.27
C ASN A 158 3.65 3.43 0.87
N VAL A 159 2.84 2.53 0.30
CA VAL A 159 2.73 1.11 0.69
C VAL A 159 4.05 0.33 0.55
N ARG A 160 5.05 0.86 -0.20
CA ARG A 160 6.35 0.21 -0.43
C ARG A 160 7.34 0.31 0.75
N GLU A 161 7.12 1.20 1.71
CA GLU A 161 8.04 1.46 2.82
C GLU A 161 7.43 1.00 4.15
N VAL A 162 7.33 -0.31 4.31
CA VAL A 162 7.08 -0.94 5.62
C VAL A 162 8.42 -1.46 6.17
N PRO A 163 9.20 -0.66 6.92
CA PRO A 163 10.16 -1.23 7.85
C PRO A 163 9.41 -2.01 8.93
N GLN A 164 10.05 -3.08 9.41
CA GLN A 164 9.62 -3.96 10.50
C GLN A 164 9.58 -3.28 11.90
N ASP A 165 9.54 -1.95 11.97
CA ASP A 165 9.40 -1.27 13.25
C ASP A 165 7.95 -1.37 13.74
N ASP A 166 7.66 -2.46 14.43
CA ASP A 166 6.36 -2.78 15.05
C ASP A 166 6.03 -1.88 16.24
N VAL A 167 6.99 -1.09 16.73
CA VAL A 167 6.89 -0.38 18.00
C VAL A 167 6.04 0.90 17.93
N LEU A 168 5.67 1.38 16.73
CA LEU A 168 4.95 2.66 16.54
C LEU A 168 3.57 2.54 15.86
N LYS A 169 3.10 1.33 15.56
CA LYS A 169 1.80 1.15 14.91
C LYS A 169 0.68 1.26 15.95
N GLY A 170 -0.14 2.30 15.85
CA GLY A 170 -1.40 2.36 16.60
C GLY A 170 -2.31 1.17 16.27
N PRO A 171 -3.40 0.92 17.04
CA PRO A 171 -4.24 -0.25 16.85
C PRO A 171 -4.71 -0.41 15.40
N VAL A 172 -4.49 -1.58 14.80
CA VAL A 172 -4.79 -1.84 13.38
C VAL A 172 -6.26 -1.54 13.04
N GLN A 173 -7.18 -1.87 13.95
CA GLN A 173 -8.60 -1.56 13.78
C GLN A 173 -8.89 -0.06 13.68
N LEU A 174 -8.13 0.78 14.39
CA LEU A 174 -8.24 2.24 14.28
C LEU A 174 -7.71 2.72 12.93
N GLN A 175 -6.67 2.07 12.40
CA GLN A 175 -6.12 2.39 11.08
C GLN A 175 -7.10 2.03 9.96
N ILE A 176 -7.68 0.82 10.00
CA ILE A 176 -8.75 0.37 9.10
C ILE A 176 -9.89 1.39 9.12
N LYS A 177 -10.36 1.76 10.31
CA LYS A 177 -11.45 2.74 10.46
C LYS A 177 -11.09 4.11 9.88
N ALA A 178 -9.89 4.63 10.16
CA ALA A 178 -9.45 5.93 9.65
C ALA A 178 -9.38 5.95 8.12
N LEU A 179 -8.78 4.92 7.51
CA LEU A 179 -8.67 4.81 6.05
C LEU A 179 -10.03 4.56 5.40
N HIS A 180 -10.90 3.76 6.03
CA HIS A 180 -12.27 3.54 5.58
C HIS A 180 -13.10 4.83 5.60
N GLU A 181 -12.94 5.70 6.60
CA GLU A 181 -13.58 7.03 6.63
C GLU A 181 -13.10 7.92 5.48
N VAL A 182 -11.79 7.92 5.18
CA VAL A 182 -11.23 8.64 4.02
C VAL A 182 -11.79 8.12 2.70
N TYR A 183 -11.84 6.79 2.55
CA TYR A 183 -12.48 6.12 1.40
C TYR A 183 -13.95 6.54 1.26
N THR A 184 -14.72 6.45 2.35
CA THR A 184 -16.15 6.77 2.36
C THR A 184 -16.39 8.23 1.98
N ALA A 185 -15.59 9.15 2.53
CA ALA A 185 -15.68 10.56 2.20
C ALA A 185 -15.32 10.82 0.73
N ALA A 186 -14.28 10.16 0.18
CA ALA A 186 -13.92 10.28 -1.23
C ALA A 186 -15.05 9.78 -2.16
N SER A 187 -15.63 8.62 -1.82
CA SER A 187 -16.73 8.01 -2.57
C SER A 187 -17.96 8.93 -2.58
N ARG A 188 -18.37 9.43 -1.42
CA ARG A 188 -19.50 10.37 -1.26
C ARG A 188 -19.25 11.74 -1.88
N ALA A 189 -17.99 12.16 -1.98
CA ALA A 189 -17.56 13.37 -2.68
C ALA A 189 -17.52 13.23 -4.20
N GLU A 190 -17.82 12.03 -4.73
CA GLU A 190 -17.71 11.65 -6.15
C GLU A 190 -16.27 11.78 -6.69
N LEU A 191 -15.29 11.63 -5.81
CA LEU A 191 -13.87 11.60 -6.16
C LEU A 191 -13.47 10.15 -6.46
N TYR A 192 -14.04 9.57 -7.50
CA TYR A 192 -13.96 8.11 -7.76
C TYR A 192 -12.53 7.59 -7.88
N GLU A 193 -11.62 8.33 -8.52
CA GLU A 193 -10.18 7.97 -8.59
C GLU A 193 -9.54 7.84 -7.20
N ALA A 194 -9.84 8.80 -6.32
CA ALA A 194 -9.33 8.82 -4.97
C ALA A 194 -9.97 7.70 -4.13
N ALA A 195 -11.27 7.48 -4.29
CA ALA A 195 -11.99 6.40 -3.60
C ALA A 195 -11.40 5.03 -3.98
N ILE A 196 -11.20 4.77 -5.28
CA ILE A 196 -10.55 3.54 -5.79
C ILE A 196 -9.17 3.38 -5.18
N ARG A 197 -8.35 4.45 -5.15
CA ARG A 197 -7.01 4.40 -4.55
C ARG A 197 -7.04 4.01 -3.08
N HIS A 198 -7.89 4.65 -2.28
CA HIS A 198 -7.99 4.41 -0.84
C HIS A 198 -8.52 3.01 -0.54
N LEU A 199 -9.48 2.54 -1.34
CA LEU A 199 -10.03 1.21 -1.25
C LEU A 199 -8.99 0.14 -1.60
N CYS A 200 -8.22 0.35 -2.67
CA CYS A 200 -7.07 -0.50 -3.03
C CYS A 200 -6.01 -0.53 -1.92
N HIS A 201 -5.75 0.60 -1.24
CA HIS A 201 -4.86 0.64 -0.08
C HIS A 201 -5.40 -0.22 1.05
N LEU A 202 -6.68 -0.01 1.40
CA LEU A 202 -7.33 -0.70 2.50
C LEU A 202 -7.26 -2.23 2.33
N ILE A 203 -7.65 -2.75 1.16
CA ILE A 203 -7.58 -4.20 0.87
C ILE A 203 -6.15 -4.71 0.74
N GLN A 204 -5.21 -3.93 0.20
CA GLN A 204 -3.83 -4.41 0.02
C GLN A 204 -3.13 -4.61 1.38
N VAL A 205 -3.32 -3.67 2.31
CA VAL A 205 -2.59 -3.63 3.58
C VAL A 205 -3.30 -4.41 4.67
N TYR A 206 -4.62 -4.29 4.80
CA TYR A 206 -5.36 -4.74 5.99
C TYR A 206 -6.26 -5.95 5.77
N TYR A 207 -6.17 -6.64 4.62
CA TYR A 207 -7.08 -7.75 4.30
C TYR A 207 -7.13 -8.86 5.36
N ASP A 208 -5.98 -9.24 5.92
CA ASP A 208 -5.92 -10.32 6.94
C ASP A 208 -6.50 -9.88 8.29
N ASP A 209 -6.54 -8.58 8.57
CA ASP A 209 -7.03 -7.99 9.81
C ASP A 209 -8.52 -7.56 9.73
N MET A 210 -9.13 -7.70 8.55
CA MET A 210 -10.51 -7.31 8.29
C MET A 210 -11.48 -8.49 8.47
N ASP A 211 -12.68 -8.17 8.96
CA ASP A 211 -13.79 -9.11 8.94
C ASP A 211 -14.12 -9.54 7.48
N PRO A 212 -14.33 -10.84 7.20
CA PRO A 212 -14.58 -11.32 5.84
C PRO A 212 -15.80 -10.69 5.16
N GLN A 213 -16.86 -10.34 5.91
CA GLN A 213 -18.04 -9.70 5.35
C GLN A 213 -17.74 -8.25 4.96
N LEU A 214 -16.96 -7.52 5.77
CA LEU A 214 -16.46 -6.21 5.40
C LEU A 214 -15.57 -6.28 4.17
N ALA A 215 -14.60 -7.21 4.14
CA ALA A 215 -13.69 -7.36 3.01
C ALA A 215 -14.44 -7.61 1.69
N ASN A 216 -15.43 -8.50 1.69
CA ASN A 216 -16.25 -8.78 0.50
C ASN A 216 -17.01 -7.55 0.00
N ARG A 217 -17.66 -6.79 0.92
CA ARG A 217 -18.32 -5.53 0.56
C ARG A 217 -17.36 -4.53 -0.08
N LEU A 218 -16.12 -4.44 0.41
CA LEU A 218 -15.12 -3.54 -0.17
C LEU A 218 -14.68 -3.96 -1.58
N PHE A 219 -14.67 -5.25 -1.90
CA PHE A 219 -14.43 -5.70 -3.29
C PHE A 219 -15.61 -5.35 -4.21
N ASP A 220 -16.84 -5.50 -3.75
CA ASP A 220 -18.03 -5.13 -4.52
C ASP A 220 -18.06 -3.62 -4.76
N ASP A 221 -17.77 -2.82 -3.73
CA ASP A 221 -17.61 -1.37 -3.83
C ASP A 221 -16.53 -0.98 -4.85
N LEU A 222 -15.39 -1.69 -4.88
CA LEU A 222 -14.32 -1.43 -5.84
C LEU A 222 -14.79 -1.65 -7.28
N GLN A 223 -15.46 -2.77 -7.53
CA GLN A 223 -16.01 -3.08 -8.85
C GLN A 223 -17.07 -2.06 -9.27
N ASN A 224 -17.91 -1.62 -8.34
CA ASN A 224 -18.91 -0.58 -8.58
C ASN A 224 -18.26 0.76 -8.94
N LEU A 225 -17.23 1.19 -8.21
CA LEU A 225 -16.50 2.43 -8.49
C LEU A 225 -15.80 2.41 -9.85
N VAL A 226 -15.17 1.28 -10.19
CA VAL A 226 -14.54 1.08 -11.51
C VAL A 226 -15.59 1.14 -12.62
N ARG A 227 -16.75 0.52 -12.42
CA ARG A 227 -17.87 0.57 -13.36
C ARG A 227 -18.38 1.99 -13.58
N ILE A 228 -18.53 2.77 -12.51
CA ILE A 228 -18.98 4.18 -12.59
C ILE A 228 -17.98 5.03 -13.36
N LYS A 229 -16.67 4.83 -13.14
CA LYS A 229 -15.61 5.53 -13.86
C LYS A 229 -15.61 5.21 -15.37
N GLY A 230 -15.99 4.00 -15.75
CA GLY A 230 -16.12 3.57 -17.15
C GLY A 230 -14.80 3.29 -17.89
N SER A 231 -13.64 3.50 -17.26
CA SER A 231 -12.33 3.12 -17.82
C SER A 231 -11.42 2.50 -16.75
N PRO A 232 -10.59 1.49 -17.08
CA PRO A 232 -9.73 0.82 -16.10
C PRO A 232 -8.73 1.79 -15.44
N PRO A 233 -8.81 2.05 -14.13
CA PRO A 233 -7.86 2.90 -13.42
C PRO A 233 -6.44 2.34 -13.45
N GLN A 234 -5.45 3.20 -13.67
CA GLN A 234 -4.04 2.84 -13.61
C GLN A 234 -3.48 3.12 -12.21
N LEU A 235 -3.06 2.06 -11.52
CA LEU A 235 -2.57 2.17 -10.14
C LEU A 235 -1.10 2.62 -10.03
N ASN A 236 -0.33 2.46 -11.10
CA ASN A 236 1.12 2.70 -11.14
C ASN A 236 1.53 4.18 -11.22
N GLN A 237 0.61 5.07 -11.53
CA GLN A 237 0.86 6.51 -11.64
C GLN A 237 0.41 7.24 -10.39
N ARG A 238 0.94 8.43 -10.11
CA ARG A 238 0.38 9.34 -9.10
C ARG A 238 -0.86 10.04 -9.65
N ILE A 239 -1.83 10.36 -8.81
CA ILE A 239 -3.04 11.10 -9.23
C ILE A 239 -3.19 12.38 -8.39
N SER A 240 -3.59 13.48 -9.03
CA SER A 240 -3.94 14.71 -8.33
C SER A 240 -5.43 14.71 -8.01
N VAL A 241 -5.79 15.03 -6.77
CA VAL A 241 -7.18 15.17 -6.35
C VAL A 241 -7.61 16.61 -6.56
N PRO A 242 -8.80 16.87 -7.16
CA PRO A 242 -9.29 18.22 -7.42
C PRO A 242 -9.46 19.12 -6.18
N VAL A 243 -9.45 18.52 -4.97
CA VAL A 243 -9.64 19.23 -3.71
C VAL A 243 -8.43 19.07 -2.79
N GLY A 244 -8.10 20.15 -2.10
CA GLY A 244 -7.13 20.13 -1.00
C GLY A 244 -5.66 19.98 -1.40
N ASN A 245 -5.28 20.18 -2.67
CA ASN A 245 -3.90 20.05 -3.15
C ASN A 245 -3.24 18.71 -2.78
N ILE A 246 -4.00 17.63 -2.90
CA ILE A 246 -3.55 16.27 -2.54
C ILE A 246 -3.06 15.55 -3.79
N ILE A 247 -1.90 14.89 -3.67
CA ILE A 247 -1.35 14.00 -4.70
C ILE A 247 -1.26 12.60 -4.10
N LEU A 248 -2.10 11.69 -4.59
CA LEU A 248 -2.11 10.31 -4.09
C LEU A 248 -1.02 9.48 -4.78
N PRO A 249 -0.14 8.81 -4.02
CA PRO A 249 0.98 8.04 -4.55
C PRO A 249 0.52 6.78 -5.26
N SER A 250 1.34 6.27 -6.20
CA SER A 250 1.11 4.99 -6.87
C SER A 250 0.92 3.85 -5.87
N ILE A 251 0.06 2.89 -6.19
CA ILE A 251 -0.17 1.68 -5.40
C ILE A 251 0.09 0.45 -6.26
N GLN A 252 0.54 -0.64 -5.63
CA GLN A 252 0.70 -1.94 -6.26
C GLN A 252 -0.11 -2.95 -5.45
N LEU A 253 -0.98 -3.69 -6.13
CA LEU A 253 -1.69 -4.79 -5.51
C LEU A 253 -0.80 -6.04 -5.61
N THR A 254 0.00 -6.32 -4.58
CA THR A 254 0.86 -7.52 -4.54
C THR A 254 0.19 -8.71 -3.87
N ARG A 255 -0.99 -8.50 -3.27
CA ARG A 255 -1.78 -9.55 -2.60
C ARG A 255 -2.81 -10.20 -3.55
N PHE A 256 -3.19 -9.51 -4.62
CA PHE A 256 -4.25 -9.92 -5.54
C PHE A 256 -3.82 -9.79 -7.02
N PRO A 257 -3.30 -10.85 -7.65
CA PRO A 257 -2.82 -12.08 -7.02
C PRO A 257 -1.48 -11.87 -6.30
N GLU A 258 -1.14 -12.81 -5.44
CA GLU A 258 0.23 -12.93 -4.93
C GLU A 258 1.11 -13.59 -5.98
N VAL A 259 2.23 -12.96 -6.31
CA VAL A 259 3.19 -13.45 -7.32
C VAL A 259 4.58 -13.51 -6.69
N SER A 260 5.19 -14.69 -6.71
CA SER A 260 6.46 -14.97 -6.05
C SER A 260 7.32 -15.97 -6.84
N ASP A 261 8.52 -16.26 -6.32
CA ASP A 261 9.51 -17.18 -6.88
C ASP A 261 9.71 -17.08 -8.41
N PRO A 262 10.09 -15.90 -8.94
CA PRO A 262 10.37 -15.74 -10.35
C PRO A 262 11.71 -16.40 -10.73
N ILE A 263 11.67 -17.26 -11.75
CA ILE A 263 12.81 -18.03 -12.24
C ILE A 263 12.90 -17.91 -13.76
N LEU A 264 14.08 -17.51 -14.26
CA LEU A 264 14.39 -17.55 -15.69
C LEU A 264 14.46 -19.00 -16.15
N CYS A 265 13.75 -19.36 -17.21
CA CYS A 265 13.87 -20.67 -17.82
C CYS A 265 14.91 -20.65 -18.95
N PRO A 266 15.75 -21.69 -19.06
CA PRO A 266 16.60 -21.87 -20.24
C PRO A 266 15.72 -22.13 -21.46
N LEU A 267 16.22 -21.75 -22.63
CA LEU A 267 15.61 -22.15 -23.90
C LEU A 267 15.59 -23.70 -23.99
N PRO A 268 14.58 -24.28 -24.67
CA PRO A 268 14.57 -25.70 -24.96
C PRO A 268 15.89 -26.16 -25.60
N PRO A 269 16.35 -27.41 -25.38
CA PRO A 269 17.67 -27.85 -25.87
C PRO A 269 17.91 -27.65 -27.38
N HIS A 270 16.85 -27.65 -28.19
CA HIS A 270 16.91 -27.43 -29.63
C HIS A 270 17.07 -25.96 -30.05
N LEU A 271 16.79 -25.01 -29.15
CA LEU A 271 17.00 -23.56 -29.34
C LEU A 271 18.11 -23.01 -28.43
N ALA A 272 18.63 -23.82 -27.51
CA ALA A 272 19.64 -23.42 -26.55
C ALA A 272 20.97 -23.13 -27.27
N PRO A 273 21.51 -21.90 -27.19
CA PRO A 273 22.74 -21.55 -27.86
C PRO A 273 23.95 -22.24 -27.21
N ASN A 274 24.89 -22.70 -28.04
CA ASN A 274 26.21 -23.10 -27.58
C ASN A 274 27.18 -21.92 -27.76
N VAL A 275 27.47 -21.21 -26.68
CA VAL A 275 28.41 -20.08 -26.69
C VAL A 275 29.85 -20.61 -26.64
N LEU A 276 30.61 -20.38 -27.71
CA LEU A 276 32.02 -20.78 -27.81
C LEU A 276 32.92 -19.60 -27.45
N TYR A 277 33.74 -19.76 -26.41
CA TYR A 277 34.79 -18.80 -26.08
C TYR A 277 36.09 -19.24 -26.76
N PRO A 278 36.60 -18.49 -27.76
CA PRO A 278 37.86 -18.84 -28.39
C PRO A 278 38.99 -18.74 -27.35
N LYS A 279 39.78 -19.81 -27.20
CA LYS A 279 41.01 -19.75 -26.42
C LYS A 279 41.98 -18.80 -27.12
N SER A 280 42.47 -17.78 -26.42
CA SER A 280 43.43 -16.82 -26.98
C SER A 280 44.66 -17.56 -27.52
N GLY A 281 44.93 -17.43 -28.83
CA GLY A 281 46.23 -17.81 -29.42
C GLY A 281 46.28 -19.04 -30.34
N GLN A 282 45.15 -19.64 -30.75
CA GLN A 282 45.17 -20.68 -31.80
C GLN A 282 44.28 -20.31 -33.01
N PRO A 283 44.82 -20.28 -34.24
CA PRO A 283 44.02 -20.12 -35.45
C PRO A 283 43.19 -21.40 -35.67
N GLN A 284 41.87 -21.33 -35.51
CA GLN A 284 41.01 -22.47 -35.82
C GLN A 284 40.56 -22.39 -37.28
N LEU A 285 41.07 -23.34 -38.07
CA LEU A 285 40.67 -23.58 -39.45
C LEU A 285 39.20 -24.02 -39.49
N PHE A 286 38.40 -23.40 -40.36
CA PHE A 286 36.92 -23.38 -40.32
C PHE A 286 36.20 -24.64 -40.87
N ILE A 287 36.84 -25.84 -40.84
CA ILE A 287 36.28 -27.02 -41.54
C ILE A 287 36.24 -28.30 -40.69
N TYR A 288 36.60 -28.25 -39.41
CA TYR A 288 36.30 -29.36 -38.50
C TYR A 288 35.49 -28.80 -37.35
N SER A 289 34.23 -29.25 -37.22
CA SER A 289 33.49 -29.19 -35.97
C SER A 289 34.04 -30.30 -35.09
N PRO A 290 34.97 -30.01 -34.15
CA PRO A 290 35.36 -31.02 -33.21
C PRO A 290 34.19 -31.09 -32.23
N PHE A 291 33.76 -32.29 -31.86
CA PHE A 291 32.85 -32.50 -30.75
C PHE A 291 33.54 -32.03 -29.45
N GLN A 292 33.63 -30.71 -29.25
CA GLN A 292 34.30 -30.08 -28.12
C GLN A 292 33.41 -30.32 -26.89
N GLN A 293 33.99 -30.98 -25.90
CA GLN A 293 33.33 -31.38 -24.67
C GLN A 293 32.67 -30.17 -23.99
N LYS A 294 31.35 -30.30 -23.75
CA LYS A 294 30.52 -29.33 -23.02
C LYS A 294 31.17 -28.99 -21.68
N LYS A 295 31.70 -27.77 -21.54
CA LYS A 295 31.66 -27.10 -20.23
C LYS A 295 30.20 -26.68 -20.04
N LEU A 296 29.50 -27.35 -19.13
CA LEU A 296 28.16 -26.93 -18.70
C LEU A 296 28.29 -25.60 -17.96
N SER A 297 28.28 -24.49 -18.69
CA SER A 297 27.94 -23.20 -18.10
C SER A 297 26.48 -23.29 -17.67
N THR A 298 26.20 -22.95 -16.41
CA THR A 298 24.83 -22.82 -15.87
C THR A 298 24.20 -21.48 -16.24
N GLU A 299 24.87 -20.66 -17.03
CA GLU A 299 24.37 -19.38 -17.49
C GLU A 299 23.24 -19.58 -18.50
N ILE A 300 22.13 -18.88 -18.25
CA ILE A 300 20.97 -18.88 -19.11
C ILE A 300 21.14 -17.75 -20.13
N PHE A 301 21.10 -18.11 -21.41
CA PHE A 301 21.06 -17.18 -22.52
C PHE A 301 19.70 -17.26 -23.21
N TRP A 302 19.19 -16.11 -23.62
CA TRP A 302 18.05 -16.02 -24.52
C TRP A 302 18.52 -15.59 -25.90
N VAL A 303 17.68 -15.77 -26.91
CA VAL A 303 18.01 -15.50 -28.30
C VAL A 303 16.91 -14.64 -28.88
N VAL A 304 17.28 -13.63 -29.67
CA VAL A 304 16.33 -12.78 -30.39
C VAL A 304 15.37 -13.63 -31.24
N ASP A 305 14.09 -13.26 -31.21
CA ASP A 305 12.97 -13.91 -31.89
C ASP A 305 12.63 -15.33 -31.40
N CYS A 306 13.26 -15.82 -30.34
CA CYS A 306 12.85 -17.05 -29.65
C CYS A 306 11.86 -16.76 -28.51
N ALA A 307 10.85 -17.63 -28.36
CA ALA A 307 9.95 -17.57 -27.21
C ALA A 307 10.71 -17.94 -25.93
N CYS A 308 10.74 -17.00 -24.99
CA CYS A 308 11.46 -17.12 -23.73
C CYS A 308 10.47 -17.17 -22.57
N GLU A 309 10.81 -17.93 -21.53
CA GLU A 309 9.89 -18.22 -20.42
C GLU A 309 10.44 -17.72 -19.08
N VAL A 310 9.58 -17.11 -18.28
CA VAL A 310 9.80 -16.86 -16.86
C VAL A 310 8.77 -17.65 -16.07
N SER A 311 9.25 -18.57 -15.25
CA SER A 311 8.40 -19.32 -14.33
C SER A 311 8.13 -18.48 -13.09
N ILE A 312 6.88 -18.43 -12.64
CA ILE A 312 6.45 -17.74 -11.41
C ILE A 312 5.51 -18.63 -10.61
N LEU A 313 5.41 -18.39 -9.30
CA LEU A 313 4.33 -18.89 -8.45
C LEU A 313 3.23 -17.83 -8.35
N VAL A 314 1.99 -18.25 -8.51
CA VAL A 314 0.82 -17.37 -8.42
C VAL A 314 -0.20 -17.96 -7.44
N TYR A 315 -0.70 -17.14 -6.53
CA TYR A 315 -1.65 -17.56 -5.51
C TYR A 315 -2.78 -16.54 -5.34
N ASN A 316 -3.98 -17.05 -5.02
CA ASN A 316 -5.14 -16.25 -4.69
C ASN A 316 -5.46 -16.44 -3.21
N CYS A 317 -5.41 -15.35 -2.44
CA CYS A 317 -5.73 -15.36 -1.01
C CYS A 317 -7.23 -15.16 -0.70
N ARG A 318 -8.10 -15.07 -1.72
CA ARG A 318 -9.54 -14.89 -1.54
C ARG A 318 -10.28 -16.22 -1.44
N PRO A 319 -11.36 -16.31 -0.63
CA PRO A 319 -12.21 -17.50 -0.55
C PRO A 319 -13.10 -17.71 -1.80
N TYR A 320 -12.89 -16.92 -2.85
CA TYR A 320 -13.59 -17.01 -4.14
C TYR A 320 -12.57 -16.98 -5.27
N GLU A 321 -12.96 -17.48 -6.44
CA GLU A 321 -12.12 -17.44 -7.63
C GLU A 321 -11.70 -16.00 -7.99
N LEU A 322 -10.45 -15.85 -8.42
CA LEU A 322 -9.88 -14.59 -8.84
C LEU A 322 -9.54 -14.64 -10.33
N VAL A 323 -10.23 -13.81 -11.11
CA VAL A 323 -9.93 -13.64 -12.53
C VAL A 323 -8.83 -12.59 -12.69
N VAL A 324 -7.72 -13.01 -13.29
CA VAL A 324 -6.58 -12.14 -13.64
C VAL A 324 -6.54 -12.01 -15.16
N ARG A 325 -6.66 -10.79 -15.67
CA ARG A 325 -6.62 -10.50 -17.11
C ARG A 325 -5.29 -9.85 -17.49
N GLU A 326 -4.87 -10.02 -18.73
CA GLU A 326 -3.67 -9.36 -19.30
C GLU A 326 -2.41 -9.49 -18.42
N LEU A 327 -2.19 -10.64 -17.79
CA LEU A 327 -0.97 -10.89 -17.03
C LEU A 327 0.21 -10.98 -17.99
N CYS A 328 1.12 -9.99 -17.91
CA CYS A 328 2.30 -9.88 -18.76
C CYS A 328 3.55 -9.58 -17.93
N LEU A 329 4.71 -9.98 -18.44
CA LEU A 329 6.01 -9.59 -17.91
C LEU A 329 6.35 -8.16 -18.33
N LEU A 330 7.05 -7.46 -17.44
CA LEU A 330 7.64 -6.15 -17.71
C LEU A 330 9.16 -6.31 -17.76
N ALA A 331 9.78 -5.74 -18.79
CA ALA A 331 11.22 -5.81 -19.00
C ALA A 331 11.80 -4.43 -19.30
N ASP A 332 13.08 -4.26 -18.99
CA ASP A 332 13.91 -3.12 -19.37
C ASP A 332 15.19 -3.63 -20.05
N GLY A 333 15.76 -2.83 -20.96
CA GLY A 333 16.92 -3.20 -21.78
C GLY A 333 16.57 -3.36 -23.26
N CYS A 334 16.62 -4.59 -23.77
CA CYS A 334 16.26 -4.96 -25.14
C CYS A 334 14.74 -4.83 -25.37
N VAL A 335 14.33 -4.67 -26.64
CA VAL A 335 12.89 -4.69 -27.00
C VAL A 335 12.33 -6.06 -26.64
N PHE A 336 11.25 -6.08 -25.88
CA PHE A 336 10.66 -7.31 -25.35
C PHE A 336 9.15 -7.27 -25.51
N GLU A 337 8.62 -8.27 -26.20
CA GLU A 337 7.19 -8.43 -26.45
C GLU A 337 6.65 -9.52 -25.54
N SER A 338 5.93 -9.16 -24.47
CA SER A 338 5.33 -10.14 -23.57
C SER A 338 3.97 -10.60 -24.12
N VAL A 339 3.69 -11.91 -23.97
CA VAL A 339 2.41 -12.50 -24.35
C VAL A 339 1.43 -12.40 -23.17
N PRO A 340 0.27 -11.74 -23.34
CA PRO A 340 -0.73 -11.61 -22.27
C PRO A 340 -1.41 -12.94 -21.95
N VAL A 341 -1.50 -13.26 -20.66
CA VAL A 341 -2.18 -14.46 -20.16
C VAL A 341 -3.42 -14.07 -19.35
N ARG A 342 -4.50 -14.83 -19.53
CA ARG A 342 -5.68 -14.77 -18.65
C ARG A 342 -5.70 -15.99 -17.75
N LEU A 343 -5.87 -15.77 -16.45
CA LEU A 343 -5.94 -16.83 -15.44
C LEU A 343 -7.26 -16.75 -14.68
N ILE A 344 -7.74 -17.90 -14.25
CA ILE A 344 -8.80 -18.03 -13.24
C ILE A 344 -8.17 -18.81 -12.10
N LEU A 345 -7.83 -18.11 -11.03
CA LEU A 345 -7.20 -18.70 -9.87
C LEU A 345 -8.28 -19.25 -8.94
N PRO A 346 -8.14 -20.49 -8.43
CA PRO A 346 -9.12 -21.08 -7.53
C PRO A 346 -9.21 -20.29 -6.22
N ALA A 347 -10.31 -20.48 -5.49
CA ALA A 347 -10.44 -19.97 -4.14
C ALA A 347 -9.34 -20.51 -3.21
N ALA A 348 -8.92 -19.69 -2.26
CA ALA A 348 -8.07 -20.12 -1.14
C ALA A 348 -8.82 -21.17 -0.32
N ASN A 349 -8.23 -22.36 -0.17
CA ASN A 349 -8.66 -23.39 0.75
C ASN A 349 -7.49 -23.79 1.66
N GLU A 350 -7.79 -24.44 2.78
CA GLU A 350 -6.76 -24.99 3.65
C GLU A 350 -5.93 -26.02 2.88
N GLY A 351 -4.68 -25.68 2.57
CA GLY A 351 -3.77 -26.52 1.78
C GLY A 351 -3.60 -26.14 0.30
N ALA A 352 -4.27 -25.08 -0.20
CA ALA A 352 -3.98 -24.56 -1.54
C ALA A 352 -2.52 -24.10 -1.64
N ALA A 353 -1.75 -24.77 -2.50
CA ALA A 353 -0.41 -24.33 -2.85
C ALA A 353 -0.44 -23.30 -3.98
N PRO A 354 0.51 -22.35 -4.02
CA PRO A 354 0.71 -21.49 -5.18
C PRO A 354 0.89 -22.29 -6.47
N ALA A 355 0.25 -21.85 -7.56
CA ALA A 355 0.35 -22.48 -8.86
C ALA A 355 1.61 -22.00 -9.60
N ARG A 356 2.44 -22.95 -10.06
CA ARG A 356 3.59 -22.68 -10.92
C ARG A 356 3.12 -22.50 -12.36
N ILE A 357 3.33 -21.31 -12.92
CA ILE A 357 3.02 -21.02 -14.32
C ILE A 357 4.23 -20.43 -15.03
N LYS A 358 4.21 -20.44 -16.36
CA LYS A 358 5.25 -19.84 -17.20
C LYS A 358 4.65 -18.69 -17.98
N LEU A 359 5.20 -17.50 -17.80
CA LEU A 359 4.90 -16.35 -18.63
C LEU A 359 5.88 -16.29 -19.79
N ILE A 360 5.36 -16.00 -20.98
CA ILE A 360 6.13 -16.03 -22.23
C ILE A 360 6.38 -14.59 -22.69
N GLY A 361 7.58 -14.34 -23.22
CA GLY A 361 7.84 -13.17 -24.03
C GLY A 361 8.96 -13.40 -25.04
N VAL A 362 8.99 -12.55 -26.06
CA VAL A 362 9.92 -12.65 -27.18
C VAL A 362 10.81 -11.41 -27.19
N PRO A 363 12.13 -11.55 -27.01
CA PRO A 363 13.04 -10.44 -27.25
C PRO A 363 13.13 -10.18 -28.76
N ARG A 364 12.97 -8.92 -29.17
CA ARG A 364 12.95 -8.52 -30.58
C ARG A 364 14.21 -7.77 -30.97
N GLN A 365 14.60 -7.91 -32.23
CA GLN A 365 15.63 -7.07 -32.84
C GLN A 365 15.13 -5.61 -32.92
N SER A 366 15.87 -4.66 -32.38
CA SER A 366 15.58 -3.24 -32.65
C SER A 366 16.16 -2.83 -34.01
N ILE A 367 15.30 -2.45 -34.94
CA ILE A 367 15.69 -1.98 -36.29
C ILE A 367 16.13 -0.50 -36.27
N ARG A 368 15.77 0.28 -35.24
CA ARG A 368 15.92 1.75 -35.23
C ARG A 368 16.69 2.35 -34.06
N THR A 369 17.09 1.55 -33.06
CA THR A 369 17.96 2.02 -31.98
C THR A 369 19.24 1.19 -31.95
N PHE A 370 20.39 1.84 -31.71
CA PHE A 370 21.69 1.21 -31.44
C PHE A 370 21.72 0.37 -30.14
N ARG A 371 20.57 -0.17 -29.69
CA ARG A 371 20.49 -1.20 -28.66
C ARG A 371 20.48 -2.55 -29.35
N THR A 372 21.69 -3.04 -29.60
CA THR A 372 22.01 -4.41 -29.99
C THR A 372 21.45 -5.42 -28.97
N PRO A 373 21.19 -6.69 -29.33
CA PRO A 373 21.11 -7.80 -28.37
C PRO A 373 22.15 -7.64 -27.24
N GLY A 374 21.71 -7.84 -26.00
CA GLY A 374 22.47 -7.52 -24.79
C GLY A 374 21.69 -7.85 -23.53
N LEU A 375 21.95 -7.12 -22.45
CA LEU A 375 21.34 -7.39 -21.15
C LEU A 375 19.86 -6.99 -21.10
N LEU A 376 18.98 -7.96 -20.88
CA LEU A 376 17.56 -7.75 -20.58
C LEU A 376 17.31 -7.99 -19.09
N THR A 377 16.53 -7.11 -18.47
CA THR A 377 16.15 -7.23 -17.06
C THR A 377 14.64 -7.35 -16.95
N ILE A 378 14.14 -8.45 -16.38
CA ILE A 378 12.72 -8.55 -15.99
C ILE A 378 12.54 -7.72 -14.72
N THR A 379 11.70 -6.70 -14.80
CA THR A 379 11.48 -5.70 -13.74
C THR A 379 10.23 -5.96 -12.93
N GLY A 380 9.26 -6.68 -13.50
CA GLY A 380 7.92 -6.75 -12.95
C GLY A 380 6.93 -7.56 -13.78
N TYR A 381 5.67 -7.40 -13.41
CA TYR A 381 4.52 -7.86 -14.17
C TYR A 381 3.43 -6.79 -14.14
N CYS A 382 2.56 -6.79 -15.14
CA CYS A 382 1.30 -6.07 -15.12
C CYS A 382 0.12 -7.03 -15.26
N CYS A 383 -1.02 -6.67 -14.71
CA CYS A 383 -2.27 -7.40 -14.87
C CYS A 383 -3.47 -6.49 -14.61
N GLU A 384 -4.64 -6.95 -15.02
CA GLU A 384 -5.92 -6.36 -14.64
C GLU A 384 -6.68 -7.30 -13.70
N VAL A 385 -7.02 -6.78 -12.54
CA VAL A 385 -7.77 -7.45 -11.47
C VAL A 385 -8.83 -6.50 -10.95
N PHE A 386 -10.04 -6.97 -10.65
CA PHE A 386 -11.15 -6.11 -10.19
C PHE A 386 -11.45 -4.89 -11.09
N GLY A 387 -11.07 -4.97 -12.38
CA GLY A 387 -11.18 -3.88 -13.35
C GLY A 387 -10.15 -2.74 -13.19
N VAL A 388 -9.15 -2.89 -12.31
CA VAL A 388 -8.01 -1.96 -12.17
C VAL A 388 -6.75 -2.52 -12.83
N LYS A 389 -5.98 -1.65 -13.49
CA LYS A 389 -4.68 -1.98 -14.08
C LYS A 389 -3.59 -1.86 -13.01
N ASN A 390 -3.01 -3.00 -12.68
CA ASN A 390 -2.01 -3.18 -11.66
C ASN A 390 -0.63 -3.42 -12.31
N VAL A 391 0.40 -2.80 -11.75
CA VAL A 391 1.79 -2.93 -12.22
C VAL A 391 2.65 -3.15 -10.99
N CYS A 392 3.24 -4.33 -10.90
CA CYS A 392 3.99 -4.77 -9.73
C CYS A 392 5.45 -5.02 -10.11
N LYS A 393 6.34 -4.66 -9.20
CA LYS A 393 7.74 -5.09 -9.28
C LYS A 393 7.86 -6.57 -8.94
N LEU A 394 8.81 -7.23 -9.61
CA LEU A 394 9.10 -8.65 -9.43
C LEU A 394 10.61 -8.80 -9.26
N TYR A 395 11.02 -9.32 -8.10
CA TYR A 395 12.42 -9.53 -7.76
C TYR A 395 12.66 -11.02 -7.51
N GLY A 396 13.77 -11.53 -8.04
CA GLY A 396 14.23 -12.87 -7.78
C GLY A 396 15.01 -12.96 -6.48
N PRO A 397 15.40 -14.18 -6.08
CA PRO A 397 16.09 -14.44 -4.80
C PRO A 397 17.43 -13.68 -4.68
N LYS A 398 18.07 -13.33 -5.80
CA LYS A 398 19.36 -12.61 -5.85
C LYS A 398 19.22 -11.18 -6.39
N GLY A 399 18.00 -10.63 -6.40
CA GLY A 399 17.69 -9.31 -6.95
C GLY A 399 17.01 -9.37 -8.33
N PRO A 400 17.17 -8.34 -9.17
CA PRO A 400 16.53 -8.28 -10.49
C PRO A 400 16.92 -9.47 -11.37
N LEU A 401 15.95 -10.05 -12.08
CA LEU A 401 16.21 -11.15 -13.01
C LEU A 401 16.85 -10.57 -14.27
N LYS A 402 18.10 -10.93 -14.52
CA LYS A 402 18.87 -10.46 -15.67
C LYS A 402 19.25 -11.63 -16.56
N VAL A 403 19.11 -11.45 -17.85
CA VAL A 403 19.44 -12.45 -18.87
C VAL A 403 20.12 -11.77 -20.04
N GLU A 404 21.17 -12.39 -20.55
CA GLU A 404 21.82 -11.93 -21.77
C GLU A 404 21.06 -12.47 -22.98
N VAL A 405 20.66 -11.56 -23.87
CA VAL A 405 19.97 -11.86 -25.12
C VAL A 405 20.99 -11.84 -26.25
N LEU A 406 21.23 -12.99 -26.85
CA LEU A 406 22.09 -13.18 -28.00
C LEU A 406 21.38 -12.80 -29.30
N PRO A 407 22.13 -12.40 -30.36
CA PRO A 407 21.57 -12.21 -31.69
C PRO A 407 20.84 -13.44 -32.23
N SER A 408 19.97 -13.23 -33.21
CA SER A 408 19.30 -14.33 -33.91
C SER A 408 20.33 -15.31 -34.47
N LEU A 409 20.11 -16.60 -34.24
CA LEU A 409 21.01 -17.66 -34.67
C LEU A 409 20.83 -17.93 -36.17
N ALA A 410 21.92 -18.30 -36.84
CA ALA A 410 21.86 -18.70 -38.25
C ALA A 410 20.94 -19.93 -38.42
N VAL A 411 19.96 -19.81 -39.31
CA VAL A 411 19.06 -20.90 -39.67
C VAL A 411 19.72 -21.72 -40.77
N MET A 412 19.87 -23.03 -40.55
CA MET A 412 20.40 -23.94 -41.56
C MET A 412 19.23 -24.63 -42.26
N GLN A 413 18.96 -24.26 -43.51
CA GLN A 413 17.95 -24.93 -44.32
C GLN A 413 18.59 -26.14 -45.00
N LEU A 414 18.17 -27.35 -44.62
CA LEU A 414 18.58 -28.58 -45.30
C LEU A 414 17.59 -28.85 -46.44
N VAL A 415 18.06 -28.70 -47.67
CA VAL A 415 17.31 -29.12 -48.86
C VAL A 415 17.87 -30.46 -49.30
N SER A 416 17.04 -31.50 -49.32
CA SER A 416 17.40 -32.82 -49.84
C SER A 416 16.69 -33.05 -51.17
N SER A 417 17.43 -33.55 -52.16
CA SER A 417 16.86 -34.02 -53.43
C SER A 417 16.35 -35.46 -53.36
N LEU A 418 16.47 -36.11 -52.20
CA LEU A 418 16.00 -37.49 -52.00
C LEU A 418 14.53 -37.49 -51.60
N PRO A 419 13.70 -38.38 -52.17
CA PRO A 419 12.31 -38.53 -51.76
C PRO A 419 12.23 -38.93 -50.28
N ARG A 420 11.22 -38.44 -49.58
CA ARG A 420 10.93 -38.83 -48.19
C ARG A 420 10.76 -40.35 -48.16
N ALA A 421 11.35 -41.03 -47.18
CA ALA A 421 11.02 -42.44 -46.95
C ALA A 421 9.49 -42.53 -46.73
N PRO A 422 8.77 -43.42 -47.43
CA PRO A 422 7.32 -43.48 -47.34
C PRO A 422 6.91 -43.75 -45.89
N ILE A 423 6.23 -42.79 -45.27
CA ILE A 423 5.65 -42.96 -43.93
C ILE A 423 4.28 -43.66 -44.03
N GLU A 424 3.68 -43.67 -45.22
CA GLU A 424 2.55 -44.50 -45.68
C GLU A 424 2.58 -44.48 -47.22
N GLU A 425 2.04 -45.52 -47.89
CA GLU A 425 2.26 -45.80 -49.31
C GLU A 425 1.70 -44.76 -50.31
N ASP A 426 0.99 -43.70 -49.88
CA ASP A 426 0.16 -42.89 -50.79
C ASP A 426 0.32 -41.35 -50.73
N GLN A 427 1.40 -40.79 -50.16
CA GLN A 427 1.61 -39.33 -50.19
C GLN A 427 2.90 -38.93 -50.93
N ASN A 428 2.76 -38.68 -52.23
CA ASN A 428 3.81 -38.28 -53.15
C ASN A 428 3.96 -36.75 -53.23
N ASP A 429 4.15 -36.08 -52.10
CA ASP A 429 4.52 -34.66 -52.07
C ASP A 429 6.05 -34.51 -52.07
N HIS A 430 6.60 -33.88 -53.11
CA HIS A 430 8.04 -33.79 -53.38
C HIS A 430 8.79 -32.71 -52.60
N ASN A 431 8.14 -31.96 -51.71
CA ASN A 431 8.78 -30.92 -50.92
C ASN A 431 8.60 -31.20 -49.42
N ALA A 432 9.67 -31.71 -48.79
CA ALA A 432 9.77 -31.81 -47.35
C ALA A 432 10.62 -30.63 -46.83
N GLU A 433 9.98 -29.62 -46.25
CA GLU A 433 10.67 -28.57 -45.50
C GLU A 433 10.86 -29.06 -44.06
N ILE A 434 12.10 -29.25 -43.64
CA ILE A 434 12.43 -29.47 -42.22
C ILE A 434 13.38 -28.35 -41.79
N THR A 435 12.91 -27.52 -40.86
CA THR A 435 13.69 -26.40 -40.33
C THR A 435 14.52 -26.92 -39.17
N VAL A 436 15.84 -27.01 -39.35
CA VAL A 436 16.78 -27.44 -38.30
C VAL A 436 17.56 -26.22 -37.81
N TYR A 437 17.57 -26.00 -36.51
CA TYR A 437 18.37 -24.95 -35.89
C TYR A 437 19.78 -25.46 -35.60
N SER A 438 20.79 -24.61 -35.80
CA SER A 438 22.19 -24.97 -35.56
C SER A 438 22.40 -25.45 -34.12
N GLY A 439 22.65 -26.76 -33.94
CA GLY A 439 22.89 -27.38 -32.64
C GLY A 439 21.86 -28.43 -32.19
N GLN A 440 20.82 -28.71 -32.97
CA GLN A 440 19.97 -29.89 -32.77
C GLN A 440 20.75 -31.17 -33.07
N LEU A 441 20.78 -32.10 -32.11
CA LEU A 441 21.17 -33.50 -32.28
C LEU A 441 19.95 -34.33 -32.65
#